data_AF-A0A7Y5CMZ4-F1
#
_entry.id   AF-A0A7Y5CMZ4-F1
#
_cell.length_a   1.000
_cell.length_b   1.000
_cell.length_c   1.000
_cell.angle_alpha   90.00
_cell.angle_beta   90.00
_cell.angle_gamma   90.00
#
_symmetry.space_group_name_H-M   'P 1'
#
loop_
_entity.id
_entity.type
_entity.pdbx_description
1 polymer ?
#
loop_
_entity_poly.entity_id
_entity_poly.type
_entity_poly.pdbx_seq_one_letter_code
_entity_poly.pdbx_strand_id
1 'polypeptide(L)'
;MRYRNEFKRLDVFRCRHDSHEKFEYKVSAFHILERKQCFPGGCVYFRWRCKLFEKGKPCIRGYHHVGRRCEGCQHFVDEKVNNRPELRIAEAEFAGWRERYQEFAEWVEKMQQREVNVLGVVAAVKPRFQKFLYPKSENLRLRGFQLGFAEAFVEMDHLEDDCYAIVSREFQDRHRLAPGAKLEFRGTFTLNRGRVLFEKLRRVEIVEPAPEAAEWNSSTALVARSVATGFDWQPAKCLQCKYGMLADVEDRRQPETVARRQLYCLQGMPHPDVCTIIPGRSLGEDECQK
;
A
#
# COMPACT_ATOMS: atom_id res chain seq x y z
N MET A 1 8.38 -6.48 24.53
CA MET A 1 8.28 -5.00 24.47
C MET A 1 7.00 -4.62 23.73
N ARG A 2 6.66 -3.33 23.65
CA ARG A 2 5.49 -2.84 22.88
C ARG A 2 5.96 -1.96 21.74
N TYR A 3 5.46 -2.20 20.54
CA TYR A 3 5.83 -1.49 19.33
C TYR A 3 4.60 -0.94 18.62
N ARG A 4 4.76 0.21 17.97
CA ARG A 4 3.82 0.76 16.98
C ARG A 4 4.52 0.94 15.65
N ASN A 5 3.78 0.87 14.55
CA ASN A 5 4.37 0.92 13.22
C ASN A 5 4.71 2.37 12.80
N GLU A 6 5.83 2.88 13.31
CA GLU A 6 6.29 4.25 13.06
C GLU A 6 6.61 4.52 11.57
N PHE A 7 6.83 3.47 10.76
CA PHE A 7 7.04 3.58 9.32
C PHE A 7 5.81 4.08 8.56
N LYS A 8 4.62 3.84 9.11
CA LYS A 8 3.33 4.12 8.44
C LYS A 8 2.67 5.43 8.85
N ARG A 9 3.22 6.16 9.82
CA ARG A 9 2.71 7.49 10.19
C ARG A 9 2.69 8.46 9.00
N LEU A 10 1.54 9.09 8.80
CA LEU A 10 1.25 10.04 7.71
C LEU A 10 1.25 11.50 8.17
N ASP A 11 1.30 11.74 9.49
CA ASP A 11 1.17 13.04 10.12
C ASP A 11 2.51 13.72 10.42
N VAL A 12 3.64 13.02 10.20
CA VAL A 12 4.99 13.55 10.46
C VAL A 12 5.48 14.45 9.33
N PHE A 13 5.26 14.05 8.07
CA PHE A 13 5.79 14.75 6.90
C PHE A 13 4.69 15.16 5.92
N ARG A 14 4.90 16.29 5.25
CA ARG A 14 4.11 16.71 4.08
C ARG A 14 5.03 16.96 2.90
N CYS A 15 4.72 16.42 1.72
CA CYS A 15 5.55 16.62 0.52
C CYS A 15 4.71 17.13 -0.64
N ARG A 16 4.96 18.36 -1.10
CA ARG A 16 4.21 19.06 -2.17
C ARG A 16 4.51 18.60 -3.59
N HIS A 17 5.11 17.43 -3.76
CA HIS A 17 5.37 16.90 -5.09
C HIS A 17 4.05 16.56 -5.80
N ASP A 18 3.91 16.95 -7.07
CA ASP A 18 2.69 16.75 -7.89
C ASP A 18 2.20 15.29 -7.88
N SER A 19 3.13 14.34 -7.74
CA SER A 19 2.80 12.92 -7.61
C SER A 19 1.93 12.58 -6.39
N HIS A 20 1.99 13.38 -5.32
CA HIS A 20 1.32 13.19 -4.03
C HIS A 20 0.02 13.99 -3.88
N GLU A 21 -0.34 14.82 -4.86
CA GLU A 21 -1.57 15.64 -4.83
C GLU A 21 -2.82 14.78 -4.60
N LYS A 22 -2.90 13.60 -5.23
CA LYS A 22 -3.99 12.63 -5.06
C LYS A 22 -4.13 12.04 -3.64
N PHE A 23 -3.17 12.31 -2.77
CA PHE A 23 -3.11 11.85 -1.38
C PHE A 23 -3.02 13.05 -0.41
N GLU A 24 -3.54 14.22 -0.82
CA GLU A 24 -3.51 15.45 -0.02
C GLU A 24 -2.10 15.87 0.44
N TYR A 25 -1.06 15.45 -0.31
CA TYR A 25 0.35 15.63 0.03
C TYR A 25 0.80 14.95 1.34
N LYS A 26 -0.01 14.03 1.88
CA LYS A 26 0.34 13.14 2.99
C LYS A 26 1.21 12.01 2.48
N VAL A 27 2.32 11.75 3.17
CA VAL A 27 3.31 10.74 2.75
C VAL A 27 3.82 10.03 3.99
N SER A 28 3.94 8.71 3.94
CA SER A 28 4.41 7.94 5.08
C SER A 28 5.87 8.21 5.41
N ALA A 29 6.23 8.14 6.69
CA ALA A 29 7.60 8.26 7.16
C ALA A 29 8.57 7.32 6.40
N PHE A 30 8.16 6.07 6.18
CA PHE A 30 8.92 5.10 5.38
C PHE A 30 9.23 5.59 3.96
N HIS A 31 8.29 6.25 3.28
CA HIS A 31 8.53 6.73 1.93
C HIS A 31 9.58 7.84 1.92
N ILE A 32 9.52 8.76 2.88
CA ILE A 32 10.44 9.90 2.97
C ILE A 32 11.84 9.46 3.40
N LEU A 33 11.92 8.59 4.42
CA LEU A 33 13.16 8.22 5.09
C LEU A 33 13.83 6.98 4.52
N GLU A 34 13.09 5.92 4.17
CA GLU A 34 13.68 4.68 3.66
C GLU A 34 13.73 4.65 2.12
N ARG A 35 12.63 5.04 1.46
CA ARG A 35 12.53 4.89 -0.01
C ARG A 35 13.14 6.04 -0.79
N LYS A 36 12.86 7.28 -0.40
CA LYS A 36 13.34 8.48 -1.09
C LYS A 36 14.59 9.09 -0.45
N GLN A 37 14.80 8.84 0.85
CA GLN A 37 15.92 9.40 1.62
C GLN A 37 16.07 10.91 1.38
N CYS A 38 14.95 11.61 1.29
CA CYS A 38 14.88 12.98 0.78
C CYS A 38 14.67 14.02 1.87
N PHE A 39 14.66 13.63 3.14
CA PHE A 39 14.60 14.56 4.26
C PHE A 39 15.99 14.65 4.92
N PRO A 40 16.49 15.86 5.25
CA PRO A 40 15.89 17.18 5.03
C PRO A 40 16.21 17.82 3.66
N GLY A 41 17.10 17.20 2.86
CA GLY A 41 17.70 17.83 1.66
C GLY A 41 16.73 18.15 0.51
N GLY A 42 15.62 17.42 0.43
CA GLY A 42 14.66 17.44 -0.65
C GLY A 42 14.96 16.46 -1.77
N CYS A 43 13.99 16.29 -2.67
CA CYS A 43 14.15 15.53 -3.91
C CYS A 43 14.14 16.48 -5.11
N VAL A 44 15.16 16.33 -5.97
CA VAL A 44 15.33 17.12 -7.19
C VAL A 44 14.76 16.35 -8.38
N TYR A 45 13.94 17.01 -9.17
CA TYR A 45 13.44 16.47 -10.44
C TYR A 45 13.38 17.56 -11.50
N PHE A 46 13.39 17.12 -12.75
CA PHE A 46 13.31 17.99 -13.91
C PHE A 46 11.88 17.97 -14.44
N ARG A 47 11.24 19.14 -14.43
CA ARG A 47 9.89 19.32 -14.96
C ARG A 47 10.00 19.87 -16.37
N TRP A 48 9.76 18.99 -17.33
CA TRP A 48 9.74 19.33 -18.75
C TRP A 48 8.39 19.91 -19.15
N ARG A 49 8.40 21.12 -19.70
CA ARG A 49 7.21 21.82 -20.19
C ARG A 49 7.39 22.28 -21.63
N CYS A 50 6.28 22.51 -22.31
CA CYS A 50 6.24 23.09 -23.65
C CYS A 50 5.28 24.26 -23.68
N LYS A 51 5.80 25.47 -23.97
CA LYS A 51 5.02 26.71 -24.01
C LYS A 51 3.87 26.67 -25.04
N LEU A 52 3.98 25.83 -26.07
CA LEU A 52 2.91 25.64 -27.06
C LEU A 52 1.79 24.75 -26.53
N PHE A 53 2.14 23.63 -25.88
CA PHE A 53 1.15 22.73 -25.27
C PHE A 53 0.38 23.40 -24.14
N GLU A 54 1.06 24.20 -23.32
CA GLU A 54 0.39 25.00 -22.28
C GLU A 54 -0.63 25.99 -22.87
N LYS A 55 -0.46 26.39 -24.13
CA LYS A 55 -1.39 27.25 -24.89
C LYS A 55 -2.37 26.46 -25.77
N GLY A 56 -2.43 25.13 -25.64
CA GLY A 56 -3.28 24.26 -26.45
C GLY A 56 -2.88 24.15 -27.93
N LYS A 57 -1.68 24.59 -28.31
CA LYS A 57 -1.18 24.57 -29.69
C LYS A 57 -0.39 23.29 -29.97
N PRO A 58 -0.48 22.72 -31.19
CA PRO A 58 0.30 21.54 -31.57
C PRO A 58 1.80 21.85 -31.61
N CYS A 59 2.61 20.80 -31.44
CA CYS A 59 4.07 20.93 -31.52
C CYS A 59 4.51 21.18 -32.97
N ILE A 60 5.35 22.18 -33.20
CA ILE A 60 5.95 22.46 -34.52
C ILE A 60 6.82 21.31 -35.06
N ARG A 61 7.34 20.44 -34.18
CA ARG A 61 8.12 19.24 -34.53
C ARG A 61 7.26 17.98 -34.62
N GLY A 62 5.93 18.10 -34.51
CA GLY A 62 5.00 16.98 -34.59
C GLY A 62 4.97 16.04 -33.38
N TYR A 63 5.63 16.39 -32.27
CA TYR A 63 5.56 15.57 -31.05
C TYR A 63 4.21 15.71 -30.34
N HIS A 64 3.78 14.63 -29.67
CA HIS A 64 2.54 14.58 -28.86
C HIS A 64 2.77 14.70 -27.35
N HIS A 65 4.02 14.64 -26.89
CA HIS A 65 4.41 14.79 -25.49
C HIS A 65 5.76 15.49 -25.39
N VAL A 66 6.02 16.15 -24.26
CA VAL A 66 7.31 16.77 -23.97
C VAL A 66 8.28 15.67 -23.51
N GLY A 67 9.53 15.72 -23.98
CA GLY A 67 10.52 14.68 -23.71
C GLY A 67 11.94 15.12 -24.05
N ARG A 68 12.92 14.22 -23.85
CA ARG A 68 14.35 14.48 -24.15
C ARG A 68 14.60 14.99 -25.57
N ARG A 69 13.78 14.58 -26.54
CA ARG A 69 13.88 15.03 -27.94
C ARG A 69 13.46 16.50 -28.17
N CYS A 70 12.98 17.18 -27.13
CA CYS A 70 12.65 18.60 -27.17
C CYS A 70 13.85 19.50 -26.92
N GLU A 71 15.03 18.94 -26.61
CA GLU A 71 16.27 19.69 -26.47
C GLU A 71 16.57 20.54 -27.71
N GLY A 72 17.03 21.78 -27.48
CA GLY A 72 17.25 22.80 -28.52
C GLY A 72 16.00 23.48 -29.08
N CYS A 73 14.79 23.11 -28.64
CA CYS A 73 13.55 23.79 -29.07
C CYS A 73 13.31 25.08 -28.25
N GLN A 74 13.04 26.20 -28.91
CA GLN A 74 12.74 27.49 -28.25
C GLN A 74 11.50 27.48 -27.32
N HIS A 75 10.59 26.52 -27.53
CA HIS A 75 9.37 26.38 -26.73
C HIS A 75 9.51 25.38 -25.59
N PHE A 76 10.61 24.63 -25.55
CA PHE A 76 10.91 23.69 -24.48
C PHE A 76 11.44 24.44 -23.26
N VAL A 77 10.93 24.08 -22.09
CA VAL A 77 11.39 24.60 -20.81
C VAL A 77 11.74 23.40 -19.95
N ASP A 78 12.98 23.39 -19.47
CA ASP A 78 13.44 22.47 -18.44
C ASP A 78 13.56 23.23 -17.12
N GLU A 79 12.73 22.87 -16.15
CA GLU A 79 12.74 23.48 -14.83
C GLU A 79 13.22 22.46 -13.80
N LYS A 80 14.32 22.79 -13.13
CA LYS A 80 14.84 22.03 -12.00
C LYS A 80 14.04 22.40 -10.76
N VAL A 81 13.19 21.48 -10.29
CA VAL A 81 12.38 21.65 -9.09
C VAL A 81 13.02 20.87 -7.93
N ASN A 82 13.13 21.50 -6.77
CA ASN A 82 13.52 20.83 -5.53
C ASN A 82 12.35 20.84 -4.55
N ASN A 83 11.78 19.67 -4.27
CA ASN A 83 10.71 19.50 -3.30
C ASN A 83 11.28 18.99 -1.98
N ARG A 84 11.27 19.85 -0.96
CA ARG A 84 11.65 19.49 0.40
C ARG A 84 10.42 19.05 1.19
N PRO A 85 10.43 17.86 1.82
CA PRO A 85 9.39 17.49 2.76
C PRO A 85 9.35 18.47 3.94
N GLU A 86 8.16 18.96 4.26
CA GLU A 86 7.89 19.80 5.43
C GLU A 86 7.63 18.90 6.64
N LEU A 87 8.25 19.24 7.78
CA LEU A 87 7.92 18.62 9.07
C LEU A 87 6.60 19.20 9.59
N ARG A 88 5.70 18.32 10.03
CA ARG A 88 4.33 18.70 10.47
C ARG A 88 4.15 18.66 11.98
N ILE A 89 5.06 18.00 12.68
CA ILE A 89 5.11 17.94 14.15
C ILE A 89 6.15 18.92 14.69
N ALA A 90 6.01 19.30 15.97
CA ALA A 90 6.96 20.19 16.62
C ALA A 90 8.35 19.55 16.73
N GLU A 91 9.42 20.35 16.77
CA GLU A 91 10.80 19.84 16.80
C GLU A 91 11.09 18.94 18.03
N ALA A 92 10.55 19.30 19.20
CA ALA A 92 10.65 18.46 20.40
C ALA A 92 9.90 17.12 20.24
N GLU A 93 8.73 17.14 19.59
CA GLU A 93 7.97 15.91 19.29
C GLU A 93 8.71 15.05 18.27
N PHE A 94 9.38 15.68 17.30
CA PHE A 94 10.16 15.01 16.28
C PHE A 94 11.35 14.25 16.87
N ALA A 95 12.06 14.82 17.85
CA ALA A 95 13.15 14.12 18.52
C ALA A 95 12.67 12.83 19.19
N GLY A 96 11.61 12.90 20.00
CA GLY A 96 11.05 11.72 20.67
C GLY A 96 10.42 10.72 19.69
N TRP A 97 9.83 11.20 18.59
CA TRP A 97 9.38 10.32 17.51
C TRP A 97 10.54 9.62 16.80
N ARG A 98 11.67 10.31 16.60
CA ARG A 98 12.83 9.76 15.92
C ARG A 98 13.43 8.58 16.68
N GLU A 99 13.47 8.67 18.01
CA GLU A 99 13.88 7.58 18.89
C GLU A 99 12.96 6.36 18.72
N ARG A 100 11.63 6.55 18.80
CA ARG A 100 10.66 5.45 18.55
C ARG A 100 10.77 4.86 17.15
N TYR A 101 11.00 5.70 16.14
CA TYR A 101 11.21 5.26 14.77
C TYR A 101 12.45 4.37 14.65
N GLN A 102 13.55 4.75 15.31
CA GLN A 102 14.78 3.96 15.35
C GLN A 102 14.58 2.64 16.11
N GLU A 103 13.96 2.68 17.28
CA GLU A 103 13.64 1.48 18.06
C GLU A 103 12.79 0.49 17.26
N PHE A 104 11.76 0.98 16.55
CA PHE A 104 10.96 0.15 15.66
C PHE A 104 11.77 -0.38 14.46
N ALA A 105 12.65 0.44 13.87
CA ALA A 105 13.49 0.02 12.76
C ALA A 105 14.47 -1.09 13.17
N GLU A 106 15.09 -0.98 14.34
CA GLU A 106 15.98 -2.00 14.92
C GLU A 106 15.22 -3.30 15.21
N TRP A 107 14.00 -3.19 15.74
CA TRP A 107 13.14 -4.36 15.93
C TRP A 107 12.79 -5.04 14.61
N VAL A 108 12.41 -4.26 13.58
CA VAL A 108 12.15 -4.79 12.23
C VAL A 108 13.38 -5.48 11.66
N GLU A 109 14.56 -4.86 11.75
CA GLU A 109 15.82 -5.44 11.26
C GLU A 109 16.14 -6.77 11.97
N LYS A 110 15.97 -6.82 13.29
CA LYS A 110 16.17 -8.03 14.09
C LYS A 110 15.23 -9.17 13.71
N MET A 111 14.01 -8.85 13.25
CA MET A 111 12.98 -9.83 12.89
C MET A 111 13.02 -10.21 11.40
N GLN A 112 13.54 -9.34 10.54
CA GLN A 112 13.48 -9.47 9.08
C GLN A 112 13.95 -10.85 8.58
N GLN A 113 13.13 -11.49 7.74
CA GLN A 113 13.36 -12.82 7.15
C GLN A 113 13.44 -13.99 8.14
N ARG A 114 13.17 -13.78 9.43
CA ARG A 114 13.15 -14.86 10.42
C ARG A 114 11.79 -15.53 10.47
N GLU A 115 11.77 -16.82 10.76
CA GLU A 115 10.55 -17.52 11.17
C GLU A 115 10.27 -17.18 12.64
N VAL A 116 9.07 -16.66 12.91
CA VAL A 116 8.63 -16.23 14.24
C VAL A 116 7.26 -16.83 14.58
N ASN A 117 7.02 -17.08 15.86
CA ASN A 117 5.69 -17.39 16.39
C ASN A 117 4.85 -16.12 16.46
N VAL A 118 3.60 -16.19 16.04
CA VAL A 118 2.67 -15.07 16.02
C VAL A 118 1.33 -15.51 16.58
N LEU A 119 0.78 -14.70 17.48
CA LEU A 119 -0.57 -14.83 18.02
C LEU A 119 -1.36 -13.54 17.72
N GLY A 120 -2.55 -13.67 17.15
CA GLY A 120 -3.37 -12.50 16.86
C GLY A 120 -4.83 -12.85 16.54
N VAL A 121 -5.69 -11.83 16.63
CA VAL A 121 -7.11 -11.93 16.24
C VAL A 121 -7.27 -11.34 14.84
N VAL A 122 -7.84 -12.13 13.93
CA VAL A 122 -8.11 -11.71 12.56
C VAL A 122 -9.12 -10.57 12.58
N ALA A 123 -8.69 -9.37 12.19
CA ALA A 123 -9.55 -8.20 12.04
C ALA A 123 -10.26 -8.19 10.67
N ALA A 124 -9.59 -8.66 9.62
CA ALA A 124 -10.19 -8.78 8.30
C ALA A 124 -9.56 -9.90 7.47
N VAL A 125 -10.35 -10.43 6.53
CA VAL A 125 -9.88 -11.34 5.48
C VAL A 125 -10.24 -10.72 4.15
N LYS A 126 -9.25 -10.50 3.28
CA LYS A 126 -9.47 -9.93 1.94
C LYS A 126 -8.84 -10.81 0.85
N PRO A 127 -9.49 -10.99 -0.32
CA PRO A 127 -8.85 -11.60 -1.47
C PRO A 127 -7.59 -10.82 -1.85
N ARG A 128 -6.49 -11.53 -2.10
CA ARG A 128 -5.24 -10.92 -2.55
C ARG A 128 -5.13 -11.03 -4.06
N PHE A 129 -5.39 -9.93 -4.76
CA PHE A 129 -5.22 -9.87 -6.20
C PHE A 129 -3.89 -9.25 -6.62
N GLN A 130 -3.38 -9.69 -7.76
CA GLN A 130 -2.24 -9.10 -8.44
C GLN A 130 -2.64 -8.76 -9.88
N LYS A 131 -2.41 -7.51 -10.29
CA LYS A 131 -2.64 -7.03 -11.64
C LYS A 131 -1.35 -7.13 -12.45
N PHE A 132 -1.45 -7.72 -13.65
CA PHE A 132 -0.37 -7.77 -14.63
C PHE A 132 -0.75 -6.91 -15.82
N LEU A 133 0.13 -5.99 -16.20
CA LEU A 133 -0.02 -5.20 -17.43
C LEU A 133 0.98 -5.72 -18.46
N TYR A 134 0.46 -6.28 -19.54
CA TYR A 134 1.22 -6.72 -20.71
C TYR A 134 1.01 -5.72 -21.87
N PRO A 135 1.85 -5.75 -22.92
CA PRO A 135 1.71 -4.81 -24.04
C PRO A 135 0.34 -4.83 -24.74
N LYS A 136 -0.37 -5.96 -24.71
CA LYS A 136 -1.65 -6.16 -25.41
C LYS A 136 -2.80 -6.61 -24.51
N SER A 137 -2.56 -6.79 -23.22
CA SER A 137 -3.58 -7.32 -22.30
C SER A 137 -3.30 -6.90 -20.87
N GLU A 138 -4.35 -6.91 -20.06
CA GLU A 138 -4.22 -6.86 -18.61
C GLU A 138 -4.92 -8.06 -17.99
N ASN A 139 -4.41 -8.49 -16.83
CA ASN A 139 -4.95 -9.64 -16.12
C ASN A 139 -4.92 -9.41 -14.61
N LEU A 140 -6.07 -9.58 -13.96
CA LEU A 140 -6.19 -9.60 -12.51
C LEU A 140 -6.22 -11.05 -12.03
N ARG A 141 -5.25 -11.45 -11.21
CA ARG A 141 -5.11 -12.83 -10.72
C ARG A 141 -5.30 -12.92 -9.22
N LEU A 142 -6.12 -13.86 -8.77
CA LEU A 142 -6.24 -14.20 -7.35
C LEU A 142 -5.00 -15.00 -6.93
N ARG A 143 -4.20 -14.46 -6.02
CA ARG A 143 -2.98 -15.10 -5.50
C ARG A 143 -3.19 -15.84 -4.18
N GLY A 144 -4.27 -15.56 -3.47
CA GLY A 144 -4.55 -16.10 -2.14
C GLY A 144 -5.40 -15.10 -1.37
N PHE A 145 -5.24 -15.08 -0.05
CA PHE A 145 -5.94 -14.16 0.82
C PHE A 145 -4.94 -13.46 1.75
N GLN A 146 -5.27 -12.22 2.10
CA GLN A 146 -4.57 -11.44 3.10
C GLN A 146 -5.44 -11.42 4.35
N LEU A 147 -4.90 -11.94 5.44
CA LEU A 147 -5.40 -11.74 6.79
C LEU A 147 -4.81 -10.43 7.30
N GLY A 148 -5.61 -9.60 7.96
CA GLY A 148 -5.09 -8.48 8.73
C GLY A 148 -5.48 -8.59 10.18
N PHE A 149 -4.60 -8.08 11.02
CA PHE A 149 -4.68 -8.08 12.47
C PHE A 149 -4.46 -6.64 12.92
N ALA A 150 -5.33 -6.13 13.81
CA ALA A 150 -5.18 -4.78 14.36
C ALA A 150 -4.05 -4.70 15.42
N GLU A 151 -3.69 -5.85 15.96
CA GLU A 151 -2.55 -6.05 16.84
C GLU A 151 -2.11 -7.52 16.75
N ALA A 152 -0.86 -7.80 17.11
CA ALA A 152 -0.36 -9.16 17.22
C ALA A 152 0.77 -9.26 18.24
N PHE A 153 0.91 -10.44 18.85
CA PHE A 153 2.10 -10.81 19.59
C PHE A 153 3.04 -11.56 18.63
N VAL A 154 4.26 -11.06 18.47
CA VAL A 154 5.33 -11.64 17.67
C VAL A 154 6.42 -12.09 18.64
N GLU A 155 6.56 -13.40 18.81
CA GLU A 155 7.30 -14.00 19.94
C GLU A 155 6.80 -13.44 21.28
N MET A 156 7.62 -12.63 21.96
CA MET A 156 7.32 -11.99 23.24
C MET A 156 7.05 -10.48 23.10
N ASP A 157 7.04 -9.97 21.88
CA ASP A 157 6.82 -8.56 21.56
C ASP A 157 5.39 -8.31 21.09
N HIS A 158 4.77 -7.24 21.60
CA HIS A 158 3.42 -6.84 21.23
C HIS A 158 3.48 -5.71 20.20
N LEU A 159 2.95 -5.97 19.02
CA LEU A 159 2.75 -4.98 17.96
C LEU A 159 1.32 -4.41 18.10
N GLU A 160 1.22 -3.18 18.60
CA GLU A 160 -0.03 -2.42 18.77
C GLU A 160 -0.41 -1.67 17.48
N ASP A 161 -0.34 -2.34 16.33
CA ASP A 161 -0.65 -1.75 15.03
C ASP A 161 -0.99 -2.83 13.99
N ASP A 162 -1.49 -2.37 12.83
CA ASP A 162 -1.89 -3.24 11.74
C ASP A 162 -0.71 -4.06 11.20
N CYS A 163 -0.89 -5.38 11.22
CA CYS A 163 -0.02 -6.32 10.54
C CYS A 163 -0.83 -7.34 9.74
N TYR A 164 -0.14 -8.09 8.88
CA TYR A 164 -0.80 -8.87 7.85
C TYR A 164 -0.18 -10.25 7.74
N ALA A 165 -0.96 -11.25 7.34
CA ALA A 165 -0.47 -12.56 6.96
C ALA A 165 -1.03 -13.00 5.62
N ILE A 166 -0.23 -13.71 4.83
CA ILE A 166 -0.66 -14.24 3.52
C ILE A 166 -0.93 -15.73 3.63
N VAL A 167 -2.14 -16.13 3.21
CA VAL A 167 -2.53 -17.54 3.09
C VAL A 167 -2.85 -17.90 1.64
N SER A 168 -2.66 -19.16 1.30
CA SER A 168 -3.00 -19.67 -0.03
C SER A 168 -4.52 -19.77 -0.22
N ARG A 169 -4.93 -20.00 -1.46
CA ARG A 169 -6.34 -20.23 -1.79
C ARG A 169 -6.87 -21.49 -1.12
N GLU A 170 -6.11 -22.57 -1.23
CA GLU A 170 -6.43 -23.88 -0.67
C GLU A 170 -6.54 -23.81 0.85
N PHE A 171 -5.66 -23.06 1.50
CA PHE A 171 -5.70 -22.84 2.93
C PHE A 171 -7.01 -22.15 3.35
N GLN A 172 -7.37 -21.05 2.68
CA GLN A 172 -8.61 -20.33 2.98
C GLN A 172 -9.86 -21.18 2.68
N ASP A 173 -9.87 -21.92 1.58
CA ASP A 173 -11.01 -22.78 1.22
C ASP A 173 -11.24 -23.89 2.25
N ARG A 174 -10.14 -24.43 2.81
CA ARG A 174 -10.17 -25.47 3.85
C ARG A 174 -10.56 -24.93 5.22
N HIS A 175 -9.92 -23.86 5.67
CA HIS A 175 -10.04 -23.37 7.04
C HIS A 175 -11.11 -22.30 7.22
N ARG A 176 -11.56 -21.68 6.12
CA ARG A 176 -12.62 -20.64 6.11
C ARG A 176 -12.40 -19.61 7.21
N LEU A 177 -11.21 -19.00 7.22
CA LEU A 177 -10.90 -17.96 8.20
C LEU A 177 -11.84 -16.76 8.00
N ALA A 178 -12.26 -16.16 9.10
CA ALA A 178 -13.15 -15.01 9.13
C ALA A 178 -12.71 -14.03 10.23
N PRO A 179 -13.16 -12.77 10.17
CA PRO A 179 -12.94 -11.81 11.24
C PRO A 179 -13.40 -12.35 12.61
N GLY A 180 -12.61 -12.09 13.65
CA GLY A 180 -12.82 -12.59 15.01
C GLY A 180 -12.14 -13.93 15.32
N ALA A 181 -11.63 -14.67 14.32
CA ALA A 181 -10.85 -15.87 14.59
C ALA A 181 -9.50 -15.52 15.25
N LYS A 182 -9.14 -16.23 16.32
CA LYS A 182 -7.83 -16.12 16.97
C LYS A 182 -6.91 -17.21 16.46
N LEU A 183 -5.75 -16.81 15.95
CA LEU A 183 -4.79 -17.69 15.30
C LEU A 183 -3.45 -17.64 16.01
N GLU A 184 -2.85 -18.81 16.17
CA GLU A 184 -1.44 -18.97 16.51
C GLU A 184 -0.73 -19.65 15.34
N PHE A 185 0.42 -19.13 14.90
CA PHE A 185 1.14 -19.70 13.77
C PHE A 185 2.62 -19.36 13.80
N ARG A 186 3.41 -20.10 13.02
CA ARG A 186 4.76 -19.70 12.61
C ARG A 186 4.74 -19.08 11.23
N GLY A 187 5.39 -17.93 11.07
CA GLY A 187 5.47 -17.25 9.78
C GLY A 187 6.83 -16.60 9.58
N THR A 188 7.26 -16.46 8.31
CA THR A 188 8.41 -15.64 7.96
C THR A 188 8.04 -14.17 8.06
N PHE A 189 8.68 -13.43 8.96
CA PHE A 189 8.52 -11.99 9.10
C PHE A 189 9.14 -11.28 7.89
N THR A 190 8.38 -10.39 7.27
CA THR A 190 8.83 -9.56 6.15
C THR A 190 8.28 -8.14 6.27
N LEU A 191 9.06 -7.17 5.78
CA LEU A 191 8.60 -5.81 5.58
C LEU A 191 8.20 -5.56 4.13
N ASN A 192 6.97 -5.12 3.90
CA ASN A 192 6.48 -4.72 2.59
C ASN A 192 6.05 -3.24 2.59
N ARG A 193 6.93 -2.35 2.14
CA ARG A 193 6.71 -0.90 2.05
C ARG A 193 6.21 -0.28 3.36
N GLY A 194 6.91 -0.61 4.45
CA GLY A 194 6.54 -0.18 5.81
C GLY A 194 5.45 -1.02 6.48
N ARG A 195 4.87 -2.03 5.82
CA ARG A 195 3.89 -2.94 6.44
C ARG A 195 4.58 -4.19 6.97
N VAL A 196 4.25 -4.58 8.19
CA VAL A 196 4.65 -5.87 8.76
C VAL A 196 3.80 -6.97 8.13
N LEU A 197 4.45 -7.96 7.52
CA LEU A 197 3.82 -9.04 6.78
C LEU A 197 4.41 -10.39 7.20
N PHE A 198 3.56 -11.37 7.43
CA PHE A 198 3.94 -12.75 7.66
C PHE A 198 3.64 -13.59 6.41
N GLU A 199 4.68 -14.23 5.88
CA GLU A 199 4.58 -15.12 4.73
C GLU A 199 4.92 -16.56 5.14
N LYS A 200 4.62 -17.53 4.25
CA LYS A 200 4.97 -18.95 4.44
C LYS A 200 4.51 -19.52 5.79
N LEU A 201 3.23 -19.30 6.10
CA LEU A 201 2.63 -19.74 7.37
C LEU A 201 2.75 -21.26 7.55
N ARG A 202 3.11 -21.68 8.76
CA ARG A 202 3.28 -23.07 9.22
C ARG A 202 2.68 -23.23 10.61
N ARG A 203 2.35 -24.49 10.97
CA ARG A 203 1.81 -24.84 12.29
C ARG A 203 0.68 -23.90 12.71
N VAL A 204 -0.25 -23.66 11.81
CA VAL A 204 -1.37 -22.75 12.07
C VAL A 204 -2.38 -23.47 12.93
N GLU A 205 -2.66 -22.91 14.10
CA GLU A 205 -3.65 -23.37 15.07
C GLU A 205 -4.74 -22.31 15.20
N ILE A 206 -5.99 -22.75 15.10
CA ILE A 206 -7.16 -21.90 15.35
C ILE A 206 -7.47 -22.04 16.83
N VAL A 207 -7.01 -21.07 17.63
CA VAL A 207 -7.17 -21.05 19.08
C VAL A 207 -8.64 -20.80 19.43
N GLU A 208 -9.27 -19.84 18.76
CA GLU A 208 -10.69 -19.54 18.89
C GLU A 208 -11.27 -19.32 17.49
N PRO A 209 -12.33 -20.05 17.09
CA PRO A 209 -12.96 -19.86 15.78
C PRO A 209 -13.70 -18.52 15.73
N ALA A 210 -13.88 -17.99 14.52
CA ALA A 210 -14.68 -16.79 14.32
C ALA A 210 -16.15 -17.02 14.69
N PRO A 211 -16.85 -16.00 15.21
CA PRO A 211 -18.28 -16.09 15.51
C PRO A 211 -19.15 -16.16 14.24
N GLU A 212 -18.66 -15.58 13.15
CA GLU A 212 -19.36 -15.53 11.86
C GLU A 212 -18.67 -16.40 10.81
N ALA A 213 -19.44 -16.84 9.81
CA ALA A 213 -18.90 -17.60 8.69
C ALA A 213 -18.01 -16.73 7.78
N ALA A 214 -17.01 -17.36 7.16
CA ALA A 214 -16.17 -16.67 6.19
C ALA A 214 -16.96 -16.15 4.99
N GLU A 215 -16.92 -14.83 4.79
CA GLU A 215 -17.45 -14.17 3.59
C GLU A 215 -16.66 -14.57 2.33
N TRP A 216 -15.35 -14.81 2.49
CA TRP A 216 -14.43 -15.03 1.38
C TRP A 216 -13.94 -16.47 1.28
N ASN A 217 -14.12 -17.05 0.10
CA ASN A 217 -13.46 -18.26 -0.39
C ASN A 217 -13.02 -18.05 -1.85
N SER A 218 -12.33 -19.02 -2.45
CA SER A 218 -11.86 -18.92 -3.84
C SER A 218 -12.99 -18.61 -4.82
N SER A 219 -14.15 -19.27 -4.69
CA SER A 219 -15.28 -19.08 -5.59
C SER A 219 -15.86 -17.69 -5.49
N THR A 220 -16.15 -17.20 -4.27
CA THR A 220 -16.69 -15.84 -4.07
C THR A 220 -15.71 -14.77 -4.50
N ALA A 221 -14.40 -14.98 -4.25
CA ALA A 221 -13.36 -14.08 -4.74
C ALA A 221 -13.27 -14.05 -6.27
N LEU A 222 -13.38 -15.19 -6.96
CA LEU A 222 -13.34 -15.24 -8.42
C LEU A 222 -14.57 -14.61 -9.08
N VAL A 223 -15.74 -14.72 -8.45
CA VAL A 223 -16.95 -13.99 -8.88
C VAL A 223 -16.74 -12.49 -8.68
N ALA A 224 -16.32 -12.06 -7.50
CA ALA A 224 -16.01 -10.66 -7.20
C ALA A 224 -14.98 -10.07 -8.17
N ARG A 225 -13.98 -10.86 -8.58
CA ARG A 225 -13.00 -10.46 -9.59
C ARG A 225 -13.65 -10.07 -10.92
N SER A 226 -14.67 -10.81 -11.36
CA SER A 226 -15.32 -10.59 -12.66
C SER A 226 -16.10 -9.28 -12.74
N VAL A 227 -16.56 -8.78 -11.59
CA VAL A 227 -17.30 -7.52 -11.47
C VAL A 227 -16.45 -6.38 -10.91
N ALA A 228 -15.19 -6.63 -10.55
CA ALA A 228 -14.38 -5.66 -9.82
C ALA A 228 -14.09 -4.40 -10.65
N THR A 229 -14.34 -3.23 -10.06
CA THR A 229 -14.02 -1.93 -10.68
C THR A 229 -12.74 -1.36 -10.08
N GLY A 230 -11.76 -1.02 -10.92
CA GLY A 230 -10.51 -0.40 -10.49
C GLY A 230 -10.59 1.12 -10.43
N PHE A 231 -9.99 1.73 -9.41
CA PHE A 231 -9.91 3.18 -9.24
C PHE A 231 -8.48 3.69 -9.40
N ASP A 232 -8.33 4.90 -9.92
CA ASP A 232 -7.04 5.57 -10.13
C ASP A 232 -6.57 6.40 -8.91
N TRP A 233 -7.33 6.34 -7.82
CA TRP A 233 -7.04 6.90 -6.51
C TRP A 233 -7.57 5.96 -5.42
N GLN A 234 -7.25 6.26 -4.16
CA GLN A 234 -7.50 5.35 -3.03
C GLN A 234 -8.29 6.08 -1.94
N PRO A 235 -9.63 6.26 -2.08
CA PRO A 235 -10.43 6.89 -1.05
C PRO A 235 -10.33 6.14 0.29
N ALA A 236 -10.15 6.87 1.39
CA ALA A 236 -10.10 6.30 2.74
C ALA A 236 -11.30 5.37 3.04
N LYS A 237 -12.53 5.77 2.68
CA LYS A 237 -13.74 4.95 2.86
C LYS A 237 -13.64 3.59 2.17
N CYS A 238 -12.95 3.51 1.04
CA CYS A 238 -12.78 2.27 0.30
C CYS A 238 -11.66 1.41 0.88
N LEU A 239 -10.59 1.99 1.42
CA LEU A 239 -9.54 1.24 2.11
C LEU A 239 -10.10 0.50 3.34
N GLN A 240 -11.02 1.16 4.05
CA GLN A 240 -11.72 0.62 5.22
C GLN A 240 -12.90 -0.31 4.85
N CYS A 241 -13.39 -0.25 3.61
CA CYS A 241 -14.48 -1.09 3.16
C CYS A 241 -14.07 -2.57 3.10
N LYS A 242 -14.97 -3.47 3.53
CA LYS A 242 -14.78 -4.93 3.41
C LYS A 242 -14.65 -5.43 1.97
N TYR A 243 -15.20 -4.68 1.01
CA TYR A 243 -15.10 -4.95 -0.43
C TYR A 243 -14.01 -4.14 -1.14
N GLY A 244 -13.32 -3.22 -0.44
CA GLY A 244 -12.21 -2.49 -1.01
C GLY A 244 -10.91 -3.26 -0.87
N MET A 245 -10.19 -3.42 -1.98
CA MET A 245 -9.00 -4.28 -2.04
C MET A 245 -7.89 -3.60 -2.85
N LEU A 246 -6.68 -3.56 -2.28
CA LEU A 246 -5.49 -3.07 -2.97
C LEU A 246 -4.81 -4.23 -3.70
N ALA A 247 -4.76 -4.14 -5.03
CA ALA A 247 -4.02 -5.08 -5.86
C ALA A 247 -2.62 -4.55 -6.15
N ASP A 248 -1.60 -5.38 -5.94
CA ASP A 248 -0.24 -5.08 -6.41
C ASP A 248 -0.24 -5.13 -7.95
N VAL A 249 0.36 -4.12 -8.59
CA VAL A 249 0.44 -3.99 -10.05
C VAL A 249 1.87 -4.23 -10.50
N GLU A 250 2.02 -5.17 -11.42
CA GLU A 250 3.26 -5.49 -12.12
C GLU A 250 3.15 -5.02 -13.57
N ASP A 251 3.86 -3.94 -13.90
CA ASP A 251 3.88 -3.42 -15.27
C ASP A 251 5.01 -4.06 -16.07
N ARG A 252 4.65 -5.00 -16.95
CA ARG A 252 5.58 -5.72 -17.84
C ARG A 252 5.66 -5.08 -19.23
N ARG A 253 5.10 -3.87 -19.40
CA ARG A 253 5.22 -3.09 -20.64
C ARG A 253 6.52 -2.29 -20.68
N GLN A 254 7.09 -2.02 -19.51
CA GLN A 254 8.34 -1.27 -19.36
C GLN A 254 9.47 -2.20 -18.90
N PRO A 255 10.73 -1.90 -19.23
CA PRO A 255 11.88 -2.69 -18.77
C PRO A 255 12.02 -2.69 -17.24
N GLU A 256 11.60 -1.59 -16.61
CA GLU A 256 11.60 -1.43 -15.17
C GLU A 256 10.19 -1.67 -14.61
N THR A 257 10.09 -2.63 -13.71
CA THR A 257 8.83 -2.96 -13.04
C THR A 257 8.50 -1.87 -12.03
N VAL A 258 7.64 -0.92 -12.40
CA VAL A 258 7.12 0.07 -11.46
C VAL A 258 6.10 -0.61 -10.55
N ALA A 259 6.54 -0.97 -9.36
CA ALA A 259 5.66 -1.59 -8.38
C ALA A 259 4.69 -0.53 -7.83
N ARG A 260 3.42 -0.58 -8.21
CA ARG A 260 2.35 0.29 -7.68
C ARG A 260 1.18 -0.53 -7.15
N ARG A 261 0.24 0.10 -6.45
CA ARG A 261 -1.03 -0.52 -6.06
C ARG A 261 -2.20 0.18 -6.72
N GLN A 262 -3.20 -0.60 -7.11
CA GLN A 262 -4.47 -0.09 -7.61
C GLN A 262 -5.58 -0.59 -6.69
N LEU A 263 -6.46 0.32 -6.25
CA LEU A 263 -7.62 -0.02 -5.47
C LEU A 263 -8.72 -0.56 -6.37
N TYR A 264 -9.40 -1.60 -5.92
CA TYR A 264 -10.60 -2.14 -6.55
C TYR A 264 -11.77 -2.18 -5.58
N CYS A 265 -12.97 -1.94 -6.11
CA CYS A 265 -14.22 -2.30 -5.47
C CYS A 265 -14.67 -3.68 -5.95
N LEU A 266 -14.72 -4.65 -5.03
CA LEU A 266 -15.12 -6.03 -5.30
C LEU A 266 -16.64 -6.21 -5.51
N GLN A 267 -17.43 -5.16 -5.29
CA GLN A 267 -18.87 -5.11 -5.59
C GLN A 267 -19.17 -4.47 -6.97
N GLY A 268 -18.15 -3.98 -7.67
CA GLY A 268 -18.33 -3.37 -8.99
C GLY A 268 -18.96 -1.98 -8.97
N MET A 269 -18.80 -1.22 -7.87
CA MET A 269 -19.29 0.15 -7.80
C MET A 269 -18.56 1.03 -8.82
N PRO A 270 -19.28 1.79 -9.67
CA PRO A 270 -18.67 2.59 -10.73
C PRO A 270 -17.86 3.77 -10.19
N HIS A 271 -18.25 4.32 -9.04
CA HIS A 271 -17.56 5.42 -8.39
C HIS A 271 -17.68 5.31 -6.86
N PRO A 272 -16.65 5.66 -6.08
CA PRO A 272 -16.73 5.68 -4.62
C PRO A 272 -17.88 6.53 -4.07
N ASP A 273 -18.20 7.66 -4.71
CA ASP A 273 -19.15 8.66 -4.18
C ASP A 273 -20.62 8.29 -4.31
N VAL A 274 -20.93 7.31 -5.16
CA VAL A 274 -22.29 6.76 -5.27
C VAL A 274 -22.46 5.48 -4.44
N CYS A 275 -21.43 5.08 -3.69
CA CYS A 275 -21.47 3.90 -2.85
C CYS A 275 -22.21 4.15 -1.54
N THR A 276 -23.25 3.36 -1.28
CA THR A 276 -24.04 3.40 -0.04
C THR A 276 -23.48 2.50 1.06
N ILE A 277 -22.42 1.73 0.78
CA ILE A 277 -21.81 0.82 1.74
C ILE A 277 -21.06 1.64 2.79
N ILE A 278 -21.53 1.55 4.03
CA ILE A 278 -20.86 2.12 5.19
C ILE A 278 -19.63 1.26 5.50
N PRO A 279 -18.41 1.84 5.61
CA PRO A 279 -17.21 1.08 5.94
C PRO A 279 -17.33 0.38 7.30
N GLY A 280 -16.87 -0.87 7.38
CA GLY A 280 -16.58 -1.53 8.65
C GLY A 280 -15.18 -1.15 9.16
N ARG A 281 -14.79 -1.64 10.35
CA ARG A 281 -13.45 -1.37 10.93
C ARG A 281 -12.32 -1.90 10.03
N SER A 282 -11.19 -1.20 10.05
CA SER A 282 -10.17 -1.07 9.00
C SER A 282 -9.19 -2.24 8.80
N LEU A 283 -8.63 -2.31 7.58
CA LEU A 283 -7.19 -2.54 7.38
C LEU A 283 -6.60 -1.15 7.11
N GLY A 284 -5.49 -0.79 7.76
CA GLY A 284 -4.97 0.56 7.88
C GLY A 284 -4.89 1.44 6.63
N GLU A 285 -4.74 2.73 6.88
CA GLU A 285 -4.63 3.77 5.86
C GLU A 285 -3.37 3.57 5.00
N ASP A 286 -3.55 3.01 3.81
CA ASP A 286 -2.53 2.89 2.78
C ASP A 286 -2.63 4.08 1.83
N GLU A 287 -2.15 5.25 2.24
CA GLU A 287 -2.03 6.41 1.33
C GLU A 287 -0.58 6.68 0.90
N CYS A 288 -0.43 7.12 -0.35
CA CYS A 288 0.80 7.49 -1.06
C CYS A 288 1.80 6.36 -1.36
N GLN A 289 1.62 5.66 -2.50
CA GLN A 289 2.65 4.78 -3.07
C GLN A 289 2.72 4.86 -4.61
N LYS A 290 3.37 5.91 -5.11
CA LYS A 290 4.03 5.91 -6.43
C LYS A 290 5.49 5.51 -6.26
#